data_AF-A0AAX2M3S1-F1
#
_entry.id   AF-A0AAX2M3S1-F1
#
_cell.length_a   1.000
_cell.length_b   1.000
_cell.length_c   1.000
_cell.angle_alpha   90.00
_cell.angle_beta   90.00
_cell.angle_gamma   90.00
#
_symmetry.space_group_name_H-M   'P 1'
#
loop_
_entity.id
_entity.type
_entity.pdbx_description
1 polymer ?
#
loop_
_entity_poly.entity_id
_entity_poly.type
_entity_poly.pdbx_seq_one_letter_code
_entity_poly.pdbx_strand_id
1 'polypeptide(L)'
;MNEVDVLKSIAEQLTERKNAAALNNYEVLCNNIKYVNNIFNNGINLLTSLQKRLDEIYKNDEFISDEFKNNSSKYCYFKMIIPRILLNNINIIQKFEYYTKPDDRTNITIKTVGKLKKDFFDYNNLVTSARQFIDSLIVDAYQFTLLDPKEINFQVLTSLDSFSKYATRSILESLFDSNIRTYLEEFRKLNHKKRKGEVSPFTKCNKKTFGEKVDYLFNCLNLTNDNNLKEEIKKLFSFSSEFTHIGYISTFFTSSNALDVVFGDDFGPYLLSTENFNELKYEILVTTIKLFAKIYLPSIKNMLEKSLEQNIFKEYQELIDTIILDITNKLNTRNNEYYFPIIKGLIGSNETINLTCKCNNVTHWSPPHELRNAYCKKCGSRFGFLEFQDNVECILTSEGPVKVIGSKTQNI
;
A
#
# COMPACT_ATOMS: atom_id res chain seq x y z
N MET A 1 26.85 15.89 24.84
CA MET A 1 26.39 15.86 23.45
C MET A 1 25.79 17.22 23.15
N ASN A 2 26.54 18.07 22.48
CA ASN A 2 26.11 19.40 22.03
C ASN A 2 25.69 19.37 20.55
N GLU A 3 25.20 20.48 20.03
CA GLU A 3 24.76 20.62 18.64
C GLU A 3 25.85 20.28 17.62
N VAL A 4 27.12 20.54 17.94
CA VAL A 4 28.27 20.23 17.09
C VAL A 4 28.57 18.74 17.08
N ASP A 5 28.47 18.06 18.22
CA ASP A 5 28.63 16.60 18.33
C ASP A 5 27.58 15.87 17.47
N VAL A 6 26.34 16.38 17.48
CA VAL A 6 25.24 15.84 16.67
C VAL A 6 25.52 16.07 15.19
N LEU A 7 25.89 17.29 14.79
CA LEU A 7 26.20 17.61 13.39
C LEU A 7 27.38 16.80 12.86
N LYS A 8 28.43 16.62 13.67
CA LYS A 8 29.58 15.79 13.34
C LYS A 8 29.15 14.33 13.10
N SER A 9 28.33 13.79 14.00
CA SER A 9 27.82 12.42 13.87
C SER A 9 26.97 12.24 12.60
N ILE A 10 26.13 13.22 12.28
CA ILE A 10 25.33 13.24 11.05
C ILE A 10 26.25 13.30 9.82
N ALA A 11 27.20 14.24 9.78
CA ALA A 11 28.11 14.41 8.66
C ALA A 11 28.89 13.13 8.38
N GLU A 12 29.46 12.50 9.41
CA GLU A 12 30.21 11.26 9.28
C GLU A 12 29.34 10.10 8.73
N GLN A 13 28.09 9.96 9.19
CA GLN A 13 27.19 8.90 8.70
C GLN A 13 26.71 9.13 7.27
N LEU A 14 26.62 10.38 6.82
CA LEU A 14 26.20 10.72 5.46
C LEU A 14 27.35 10.62 4.44
N THR A 15 28.60 10.79 4.88
CA THR A 15 29.79 10.73 4.02
C THR A 15 30.47 9.37 4.03
N GLU A 16 30.37 8.61 5.12
CA GLU A 16 31.03 7.31 5.29
C GLU A 16 30.00 6.20 5.54
N ARG A 17 29.98 5.17 4.68
CA ARG A 17 29.15 3.98 4.90
C ARG A 17 29.84 3.10 5.96
N LYS A 18 29.55 3.35 7.24
CA LYS A 18 30.28 2.73 8.37
C LYS A 18 29.94 1.27 8.62
N ASN A 19 28.70 0.83 8.35
CA ASN A 19 28.25 -0.54 8.55
C ASN A 19 27.27 -0.98 7.45
N ALA A 20 27.33 -2.26 7.08
CA ALA A 20 26.42 -2.92 6.15
C ALA A 20 25.83 -4.18 6.80
N ALA A 21 24.52 -4.32 6.72
CA ALA A 21 23.81 -5.55 7.07
C ALA A 21 23.03 -5.99 5.82
N ALA A 22 23.08 -7.27 5.52
CA ALA A 22 22.35 -7.88 4.42
C ALA A 22 21.27 -8.80 4.96
N LEU A 23 20.20 -9.01 4.18
CA LEU A 23 19.19 -9.99 4.55
C LEU A 23 19.73 -11.40 4.45
N ASN A 24 19.13 -12.29 5.24
CA ASN A 24 19.41 -13.72 5.16
C ASN A 24 18.87 -14.36 3.87
N ASN A 25 17.89 -13.75 3.20
CA ASN A 25 17.33 -14.27 1.95
C ASN A 25 16.66 -13.17 1.08
N TYR A 26 17.35 -12.71 0.04
CA TYR A 26 16.85 -11.73 -0.93
C TYR A 26 15.83 -12.31 -1.92
N GLU A 27 15.95 -13.59 -2.30
CA GLU A 27 14.99 -14.27 -3.17
C GLU A 27 13.56 -14.20 -2.61
N VAL A 28 13.41 -14.49 -1.32
CA VAL A 28 12.13 -14.42 -0.60
C VAL A 28 11.53 -13.01 -0.70
N LEU A 29 12.35 -11.98 -0.52
CA LEU A 29 11.91 -10.59 -0.62
C LEU A 29 11.39 -10.28 -2.03
N CYS A 30 12.13 -10.66 -3.07
CA CYS A 30 11.71 -10.49 -4.47
C CYS A 30 10.39 -11.24 -4.77
N ASN A 31 10.27 -12.48 -4.28
CA ASN A 31 9.05 -13.28 -4.42
C ASN A 31 7.85 -12.61 -3.73
N ASN A 32 8.06 -12.05 -2.54
CA ASN A 32 7.02 -11.36 -1.79
C ASN A 32 6.62 -10.03 -2.47
N ILE A 33 7.57 -9.22 -2.94
CA ILE A 33 7.28 -7.99 -3.71
C ILE A 33 6.46 -8.33 -4.95
N LYS A 34 6.92 -9.31 -5.75
CA LYS A 34 6.20 -9.75 -6.95
C LYS A 34 4.78 -10.20 -6.63
N TYR A 35 4.60 -10.99 -5.59
CA TYR A 35 3.29 -11.49 -5.19
C TYR A 35 2.36 -10.36 -4.74
N VAL A 36 2.85 -9.48 -3.88
CA VAL A 36 2.09 -8.37 -3.32
C VAL A 36 1.73 -7.34 -4.40
N ASN A 37 2.67 -7.01 -5.30
CA ASN A 37 2.43 -6.14 -6.45
C ASN A 37 1.39 -6.74 -7.42
N ASN A 38 1.42 -8.07 -7.66
CA ASN A 38 0.39 -8.73 -8.47
C ASN A 38 -1.01 -8.66 -7.85
N ILE A 39 -1.13 -8.82 -6.53
CA ILE A 39 -2.39 -8.66 -5.80
C ILE A 39 -2.92 -7.24 -6.01
N PHE A 40 -2.04 -6.27 -5.85
CA PHE A 40 -2.38 -4.87 -6.02
C PHE A 40 -2.84 -4.55 -7.44
N ASN A 41 -2.10 -4.98 -8.46
CA ASN A 41 -2.47 -4.84 -9.87
C ASN A 41 -3.86 -5.45 -10.17
N ASN A 42 -4.17 -6.63 -9.61
CA ASN A 42 -5.49 -7.22 -9.75
C ASN A 42 -6.59 -6.34 -9.12
N GLY A 43 -6.35 -5.80 -7.92
CA GLY A 43 -7.25 -4.83 -7.29
C GLY A 43 -7.46 -3.57 -8.12
N ILE A 44 -6.40 -3.06 -8.77
CA ILE A 44 -6.47 -1.90 -9.67
C ILE A 44 -7.32 -2.20 -10.90
N ASN A 45 -7.17 -3.37 -11.51
CA ASN A 45 -7.95 -3.77 -12.69
C ASN A 45 -9.45 -3.88 -12.37
N LEU A 46 -9.78 -4.39 -11.17
CA LEU A 46 -11.16 -4.46 -10.70
C LEU A 46 -11.73 -3.07 -10.40
N LEU A 47 -10.96 -2.19 -9.73
CA LEU A 47 -11.35 -0.81 -9.51
C LEU A 47 -11.55 -0.03 -10.82
N THR A 48 -10.71 -0.29 -11.83
CA THR A 48 -10.83 0.30 -13.17
C THR A 48 -12.11 -0.16 -13.86
N SER A 49 -12.44 -1.45 -13.73
CA SER A 49 -13.68 -2.01 -14.27
C SER A 49 -14.90 -1.43 -13.56
N LEU A 50 -14.85 -1.28 -12.23
CA LEU A 50 -15.87 -0.60 -11.45
C LEU A 50 -16.07 0.85 -11.91
N GLN A 51 -14.99 1.62 -12.05
CA GLN A 51 -15.07 3.02 -12.49
C GLN A 51 -15.76 3.17 -13.85
N LYS A 52 -15.42 2.31 -14.83
CA LYS A 52 -16.07 2.32 -16.16
C LYS A 52 -17.56 2.04 -16.07
N ARG A 53 -17.98 1.08 -15.24
CA ARG A 53 -19.41 0.79 -15.01
C ARG A 53 -20.12 1.94 -14.31
N LEU A 54 -19.46 2.59 -13.34
CA LEU A 54 -20.02 3.77 -12.66
C LEU A 54 -20.25 4.93 -13.64
N ASP A 55 -19.34 5.15 -14.60
CA ASP A 55 -19.52 6.14 -15.68
C ASP A 55 -20.80 5.91 -16.52
N GLU A 56 -21.28 4.67 -16.60
CA GLU A 56 -22.53 4.29 -17.28
C GLU A 56 -23.72 4.39 -16.34
N ILE A 57 -23.58 3.87 -15.11
CA ILE A 57 -24.63 3.87 -14.09
C ILE A 57 -25.09 5.28 -13.75
N TYR A 58 -24.15 6.21 -13.54
CA TYR A 58 -24.49 7.58 -13.16
C TYR A 58 -25.15 8.40 -14.28
N LYS A 59 -25.31 7.83 -15.48
CA LYS A 59 -26.08 8.42 -16.59
C LYS A 59 -27.52 7.92 -16.64
N ASN A 60 -27.86 6.85 -15.92
CA ASN A 60 -29.20 6.30 -15.87
C ASN A 60 -29.83 6.54 -14.51
N ASP A 61 -30.86 7.40 -14.47
CA ASP A 61 -31.58 7.75 -13.24
C ASP A 61 -32.30 6.53 -12.61
N GLU A 62 -32.52 5.42 -13.33
CA GLU A 62 -33.09 4.19 -12.75
C GLU A 62 -32.16 3.47 -11.77
N PHE A 63 -30.86 3.73 -11.83
CA PHE A 63 -29.85 3.01 -11.02
C PHE A 63 -29.33 3.81 -9.83
N ILE A 64 -29.71 5.07 -9.75
CA ILE A 64 -29.20 6.07 -8.81
C ILE A 64 -30.26 6.30 -7.72
N SER A 65 -29.89 6.66 -6.50
CA SER A 65 -30.88 6.99 -5.46
C SER A 65 -31.60 8.33 -5.71
N ASP A 66 -32.81 8.50 -5.16
CA ASP A 66 -33.65 9.69 -5.40
C ASP A 66 -32.95 11.03 -5.06
N GLU A 67 -32.14 11.05 -4.00
CA GLU A 67 -31.37 12.24 -3.61
C GLU A 67 -30.38 12.70 -4.69
N PHE A 68 -29.89 11.78 -5.54
CA PHE A 68 -28.94 12.06 -6.60
C PHE A 68 -29.62 12.34 -7.95
N LYS A 69 -30.91 11.99 -8.10
CA LYS A 69 -31.74 12.35 -9.27
C LYS A 69 -32.20 13.81 -9.19
N ASN A 70 -32.55 14.26 -7.99
CA ASN A 70 -33.21 15.55 -7.79
C ASN A 70 -32.26 16.75 -8.04
N ASN A 71 -32.52 17.56 -9.06
CA ASN A 71 -31.72 18.75 -9.40
C ASN A 71 -31.64 19.83 -8.30
N SER A 72 -32.57 19.83 -7.34
CA SER A 72 -32.52 20.71 -6.16
C SER A 72 -31.66 20.15 -5.02
N SER A 73 -31.30 18.87 -5.09
CA SER A 73 -30.45 18.23 -4.11
C SER A 73 -28.99 18.59 -4.32
N LYS A 74 -28.29 18.80 -3.21
CA LYS A 74 -26.84 19.00 -3.20
C LYS A 74 -26.06 17.79 -3.74
N TYR A 75 -26.69 16.61 -3.78
CA TYR A 75 -26.07 15.36 -4.24
C TYR A 75 -26.12 15.17 -5.75
N CYS A 76 -27.00 15.88 -6.48
CA CYS A 76 -27.17 15.70 -7.92
C CYS A 76 -25.85 15.81 -8.70
N TYR A 77 -25.02 16.82 -8.39
CA TYR A 77 -23.75 17.02 -9.09
C TYR A 77 -22.67 15.98 -8.77
N PHE A 78 -22.81 15.22 -7.68
CA PHE A 78 -21.86 14.16 -7.33
C PHE A 78 -21.87 13.03 -8.35
N LYS A 79 -22.98 12.80 -9.08
CA LYS A 79 -23.03 11.80 -10.16
C LYS A 79 -22.01 12.06 -11.27
N MET A 80 -21.66 13.33 -11.50
CA MET A 80 -20.65 13.72 -12.48
C MET A 80 -19.23 13.75 -11.87
N ILE A 81 -19.11 14.05 -10.58
CA ILE A 81 -17.83 14.24 -9.90
C ILE A 81 -17.22 12.91 -9.48
N ILE A 82 -18.01 12.00 -8.89
CA ILE A 82 -17.53 10.72 -8.33
C ILE A 82 -16.74 9.91 -9.37
N PRO A 83 -17.26 9.64 -10.58
CA PRO A 83 -16.52 8.83 -11.55
C PRO A 83 -15.22 9.49 -12.00
N ARG A 84 -15.17 10.83 -12.04
CA ARG A 84 -13.98 11.59 -12.40
C ARG A 84 -12.91 11.55 -11.32
N ILE A 85 -13.29 11.66 -10.04
CA ILE A 85 -12.36 11.49 -8.91
C ILE A 85 -11.76 10.07 -8.96
N LEU A 86 -12.59 9.04 -9.13
CA LEU A 86 -12.12 7.65 -9.25
C LEU A 86 -11.16 7.46 -10.43
N LEU A 87 -11.51 7.98 -11.61
CA LEU A 87 -10.67 7.88 -12.80
C LEU A 87 -9.30 8.55 -12.60
N ASN A 88 -9.29 9.77 -12.05
CA ASN A 88 -8.05 10.49 -11.78
C ASN A 88 -7.17 9.75 -10.77
N ASN A 89 -7.77 9.16 -9.74
CA ASN A 89 -7.04 8.37 -8.75
C ASN A 89 -6.45 7.10 -9.29
N ILE A 90 -7.16 6.39 -10.17
CA ILE A 90 -6.62 5.17 -10.79
C ILE A 90 -5.27 5.45 -11.45
N ASN A 91 -5.07 6.63 -12.07
CA ASN A 91 -3.77 7.01 -12.63
C ASN A 91 -2.68 7.18 -11.55
N ILE A 92 -3.01 7.77 -10.40
CA ILE A 92 -2.08 7.91 -9.26
C ILE A 92 -1.73 6.52 -8.70
N ILE A 93 -2.73 5.66 -8.58
CA ILE A 93 -2.60 4.28 -8.10
C ILE A 93 -1.69 3.47 -9.04
N GLN A 94 -1.91 3.55 -10.36
CA GLN A 94 -1.09 2.88 -11.37
C GLN A 94 0.36 3.37 -11.38
N LYS A 95 0.59 4.68 -11.16
CA LYS A 95 1.96 5.20 -11.01
C LYS A 95 2.69 4.54 -9.83
N PHE A 96 2.02 4.37 -8.69
CA PHE A 96 2.62 3.71 -7.54
C PHE A 96 2.83 2.20 -7.78
N GLU A 97 1.90 1.52 -8.44
CA GLU A 97 2.09 0.11 -8.88
C GLU A 97 3.35 -0.05 -9.73
N TYR A 98 3.57 0.86 -10.68
CA TYR A 98 4.74 0.82 -11.56
C TYR A 98 6.07 0.88 -10.78
N TYR A 99 6.19 1.80 -9.83
CA TYR A 99 7.42 1.97 -9.03
C TYR A 99 7.63 0.88 -7.97
N THR A 100 6.63 0.03 -7.74
CA THR A 100 6.70 -1.09 -6.78
C THR A 100 6.85 -2.45 -7.44
N LYS A 101 7.10 -2.49 -8.76
CA LYS A 101 7.41 -3.74 -9.46
C LYS A 101 8.67 -4.42 -8.88
N PRO A 102 8.71 -5.76 -8.88
CA PRO A 102 9.91 -6.51 -8.53
C PRO A 102 11.02 -6.20 -9.53
N ASP A 103 12.27 -6.25 -9.08
CA ASP A 103 13.39 -6.11 -10.00
C ASP A 103 13.49 -7.35 -10.90
N ASP A 104 13.85 -7.12 -12.17
CA ASP A 104 14.14 -8.20 -13.11
C ASP A 104 15.62 -8.60 -12.98
N ARG A 105 15.83 -9.83 -12.49
CA ARG A 105 17.17 -10.41 -12.31
C ARG A 105 17.52 -11.42 -13.42
N THR A 106 16.66 -11.55 -14.44
CA THR A 106 16.87 -12.49 -15.54
C THR A 106 18.17 -12.13 -16.29
N ASN A 107 19.03 -13.12 -16.49
CA ASN A 107 20.33 -12.97 -17.17
C ASN A 107 21.32 -11.98 -16.49
N ILE A 108 21.13 -11.64 -15.22
CA ILE A 108 22.12 -10.85 -14.47
C ILE A 108 23.32 -11.72 -14.13
N THR A 109 24.51 -11.22 -14.46
CA THR A 109 25.81 -11.86 -14.22
C THR A 109 26.70 -10.95 -13.39
N ILE A 110 27.83 -11.45 -12.87
CA ILE A 110 28.79 -10.64 -12.10
C ILE A 110 29.25 -9.41 -12.89
N LYS A 111 29.39 -9.52 -14.22
CA LYS A 111 29.79 -8.41 -15.10
C LYS A 111 28.69 -7.36 -15.31
N THR A 112 27.43 -7.73 -15.09
CA THR A 112 26.26 -6.90 -15.41
C THR A 112 25.42 -6.53 -14.18
N VAL A 113 25.78 -7.02 -13.00
CA VAL A 113 25.09 -6.76 -11.72
C VAL A 113 24.94 -5.27 -11.40
N GLY A 114 25.86 -4.44 -11.90
CA GLY A 114 25.76 -2.97 -11.81
C GLY A 114 24.47 -2.37 -12.39
N LYS A 115 23.77 -3.08 -13.28
CA LYS A 115 22.45 -2.67 -13.82
C LYS A 115 21.34 -2.70 -12.77
N LEU A 116 21.51 -3.45 -11.68
CA LEU A 116 20.55 -3.52 -10.58
C LEU A 116 20.72 -2.40 -9.56
N LYS A 117 21.79 -1.59 -9.67
CA LYS A 117 22.13 -0.54 -8.70
C LYS A 117 20.94 0.40 -8.52
N LYS A 118 20.60 0.65 -7.26
CA LYS A 118 19.56 1.61 -6.88
C LYS A 118 20.20 2.88 -6.37
N ASP A 119 19.74 4.00 -6.90
CA ASP A 119 20.26 5.33 -6.57
C ASP A 119 19.17 6.27 -6.06
N PHE A 120 19.54 7.54 -5.90
CA PHE A 120 18.66 8.57 -5.39
C PHE A 120 17.36 8.69 -6.17
N PHE A 121 17.42 8.58 -7.50
CA PHE A 121 16.24 8.70 -8.32
C PHE A 121 15.27 7.55 -8.06
N ASP A 122 15.76 6.33 -7.84
CA ASP A 122 14.91 5.19 -7.48
C ASP A 122 14.18 5.42 -6.16
N TYR A 123 14.90 5.79 -5.10
CA TYR A 123 14.30 6.08 -3.79
C TYR A 123 13.32 7.25 -3.87
N ASN A 124 13.71 8.35 -4.53
CA ASN A 124 12.85 9.52 -4.67
C ASN A 124 11.57 9.19 -5.45
N ASN A 125 11.66 8.43 -6.53
CA ASN A 125 10.48 8.03 -7.32
C ASN A 125 9.54 7.11 -6.52
N LEU A 126 10.08 6.14 -5.79
CA LEU A 126 9.29 5.28 -4.91
C LEU A 126 8.59 6.10 -3.82
N VAL A 127 9.32 6.95 -3.11
CA VAL A 127 8.79 7.69 -1.96
C VAL A 127 7.82 8.79 -2.38
N THR A 128 8.10 9.52 -3.47
CA THR A 128 7.17 10.53 -4.00
C THR A 128 5.89 9.91 -4.56
N SER A 129 5.98 8.75 -5.22
CA SER A 129 4.78 8.03 -5.69
C SER A 129 3.97 7.49 -4.51
N ALA A 130 4.62 6.97 -3.46
CA ALA A 130 3.95 6.56 -2.22
C ALA A 130 3.26 7.74 -1.52
N ARG A 131 3.93 8.90 -1.43
CA ARG A 131 3.36 10.13 -0.84
C ARG A 131 2.10 10.55 -1.57
N GLN A 132 2.17 10.60 -2.90
CA GLN A 132 1.06 10.99 -3.76
C GLN A 132 -0.11 10.01 -3.63
N PHE A 133 0.18 8.70 -3.63
CA PHE A 133 -0.79 7.63 -3.44
C PHE A 133 -1.55 7.77 -2.12
N ILE A 134 -0.83 7.87 -0.99
CA ILE A 134 -1.43 7.87 0.34
C ILE A 134 -2.28 9.13 0.56
N ASP A 135 -1.81 10.30 0.12
CA ASP A 135 -2.59 11.54 0.23
C ASP A 135 -3.90 11.43 -0.55
N SER A 136 -3.78 11.04 -1.82
CA SER A 136 -4.90 10.94 -2.75
C SER A 136 -5.97 10.00 -2.20
N LEU A 137 -5.57 8.81 -1.76
CA LEU A 137 -6.51 7.83 -1.20
C LEU A 137 -7.20 8.32 0.07
N ILE A 138 -6.47 8.94 1.01
CA ILE A 138 -7.05 9.45 2.25
C ILE A 138 -7.97 10.64 2.00
N VAL A 139 -7.56 11.56 1.13
CA VAL A 139 -8.36 12.72 0.77
C VAL A 139 -9.65 12.27 0.08
N ASP A 140 -9.58 11.34 -0.86
CA ASP A 140 -10.79 10.92 -1.58
C ASP A 140 -11.66 9.97 -0.77
N ALA A 141 -11.08 9.10 0.06
CA ALA A 141 -11.84 8.33 1.05
C ALA A 141 -12.62 9.27 1.99
N TYR A 142 -12.00 10.37 2.42
CA TYR A 142 -12.65 11.39 3.25
C TYR A 142 -13.79 12.08 2.48
N GLN A 143 -13.59 12.46 1.22
CA GLN A 143 -14.66 13.05 0.40
C GLN A 143 -15.81 12.07 0.10
N PHE A 144 -15.51 10.81 -0.21
CA PHE A 144 -16.51 9.76 -0.45
C PHE A 144 -17.33 9.43 0.79
N THR A 145 -16.72 9.51 1.98
CA THR A 145 -17.44 9.28 3.23
C THR A 145 -18.43 10.42 3.53
N LEU A 146 -18.04 11.67 3.26
CA LEU A 146 -18.82 12.86 3.58
C LEU A 146 -19.89 13.20 2.54
N LEU A 147 -19.52 13.21 1.26
CA LEU A 147 -20.34 13.73 0.15
C LEU A 147 -20.88 15.14 0.44
N ASP A 148 -20.00 16.02 0.91
CA ASP A 148 -20.34 17.40 1.25
C ASP A 148 -19.80 18.40 0.21
N PRO A 149 -20.67 19.16 -0.48
CA PRO A 149 -20.25 20.12 -1.48
C PRO A 149 -19.24 21.15 -0.96
N LYS A 150 -19.35 21.60 0.30
CA LYS A 150 -18.45 22.62 0.84
C LYS A 150 -17.04 22.09 1.08
N GLU A 151 -16.91 20.81 1.40
CA GLU A 151 -15.61 20.14 1.57
C GLU A 151 -14.93 19.93 0.21
N ILE A 152 -15.68 19.48 -0.79
CA ILE A 152 -15.17 19.37 -2.18
C ILE A 152 -14.79 20.74 -2.74
N ASN A 153 -15.65 21.74 -2.57
CA ASN A 153 -15.38 23.10 -3.05
C ASN A 153 -14.10 23.66 -2.45
N PHE A 154 -13.84 23.42 -1.15
CA PHE A 154 -12.58 23.83 -0.53
C PHE A 154 -11.39 23.20 -1.25
N GLN A 155 -11.39 21.88 -1.43
CA GLN A 155 -10.31 21.15 -2.07
C GLN A 155 -10.09 21.59 -3.53
N VAL A 156 -11.17 21.68 -4.31
CA VAL A 156 -11.13 22.05 -5.73
C VAL A 156 -10.70 23.51 -5.91
N LEU A 157 -11.27 24.46 -5.16
CA LEU A 157 -10.92 25.88 -5.29
C LEU A 157 -9.50 26.16 -4.80
N THR A 158 -9.02 25.48 -3.76
CA THR A 158 -7.61 25.56 -3.36
C THR A 158 -6.69 25.02 -4.47
N SER A 159 -7.05 23.90 -5.10
CA SER A 159 -6.27 23.33 -6.20
C SER A 159 -6.26 24.25 -7.43
N LEU A 160 -7.44 24.75 -7.84
CA LEU A 160 -7.59 25.67 -8.98
C LEU A 160 -6.90 27.00 -8.74
N ASP A 161 -6.95 27.56 -7.52
CA ASP A 161 -6.25 28.80 -7.19
C ASP A 161 -4.73 28.62 -7.33
N SER A 162 -4.18 27.54 -6.78
CA SER A 162 -2.77 27.19 -6.92
C SER A 162 -2.39 26.94 -8.39
N PHE A 163 -3.18 26.16 -9.13
CA PHE A 163 -2.96 25.86 -10.53
C PHE A 163 -2.96 27.13 -11.39
N SER A 164 -3.92 28.03 -11.16
CA SER A 164 -4.08 29.25 -11.96
C SER A 164 -2.89 30.21 -11.89
N LYS A 165 -2.05 30.10 -10.84
CA LYS A 165 -0.81 30.89 -10.68
C LYS A 165 0.32 30.40 -11.58
N TYR A 166 0.28 29.15 -12.02
CA TYR A 166 1.32 28.52 -12.85
C TYR A 166 0.82 28.18 -14.26
N ALA A 167 -0.48 28.04 -14.47
CA ALA A 167 -1.06 27.66 -15.75
C ALA A 167 -0.79 28.70 -16.84
N THR A 168 -0.51 28.23 -18.05
CA THR A 168 -0.36 29.09 -19.23
C THR A 168 -1.71 29.68 -19.65
N ARG A 169 -1.68 30.77 -20.41
CA ARG A 169 -2.90 31.45 -20.85
C ARG A 169 -3.86 30.56 -21.65
N SER A 170 -3.35 29.70 -22.53
CA SER A 170 -4.17 28.77 -23.32
C SER A 170 -4.92 27.74 -22.44
N ILE A 171 -4.28 27.27 -21.38
CA ILE A 171 -4.90 26.38 -20.38
C ILE A 171 -5.95 27.16 -19.59
N LEU A 172 -5.65 28.39 -19.16
CA LEU A 172 -6.59 29.21 -18.42
C LEU A 172 -7.86 29.53 -19.22
N GLU A 173 -7.73 29.84 -20.51
CA GLU A 173 -8.87 30.15 -21.38
C GLU A 173 -9.76 28.93 -21.67
N SER A 174 -9.19 27.71 -21.67
CA SER A 174 -9.95 26.47 -21.90
C SER A 174 -10.62 25.90 -20.65
N LEU A 175 -10.00 26.06 -19.47
CA LEU A 175 -10.52 25.52 -18.20
C LEU A 175 -11.39 26.49 -17.39
N PHE A 176 -11.16 27.80 -17.50
CA PHE A 176 -11.79 28.79 -16.64
C PHE A 176 -12.80 29.62 -17.42
N ASP A 177 -14.06 29.19 -17.38
CA ASP A 177 -15.20 30.00 -17.83
C ASP A 177 -15.45 31.21 -16.90
N SER A 178 -16.45 32.03 -17.23
CA SER A 178 -16.81 33.20 -16.42
C SER A 178 -17.19 32.82 -14.98
N ASN A 179 -17.87 31.69 -14.79
CA ASN A 179 -18.38 31.28 -13.48
C ASN A 179 -17.23 30.84 -12.56
N ILE A 180 -16.33 29.98 -13.04
CA ILE A 180 -15.17 29.52 -12.26
C ILE A 180 -14.27 30.71 -11.90
N ARG A 181 -14.10 31.68 -12.80
CA ARG A 181 -13.36 32.92 -12.51
C ARG A 181 -14.00 33.71 -11.37
N THR A 182 -15.31 33.92 -11.42
CA THR A 182 -16.05 34.61 -10.35
C THR A 182 -15.89 33.87 -9.02
N TYR A 183 -16.07 32.54 -9.00
CA TYR A 183 -15.92 31.76 -7.77
C TYR A 183 -14.49 31.78 -7.20
N LEU A 184 -13.47 31.77 -8.06
CA LEU A 184 -12.08 31.94 -7.61
C LEU A 184 -11.82 33.33 -7.04
N GLU A 185 -12.37 34.37 -7.65
CA GLU A 185 -12.26 35.73 -7.11
C GLU A 185 -12.94 35.85 -5.75
N GLU A 186 -14.13 35.29 -5.58
CA GLU A 186 -14.82 35.22 -4.29
C GLU A 186 -14.00 34.44 -3.27
N PHE A 187 -13.44 33.29 -3.66
CA PHE A 187 -12.58 32.48 -2.81
C PHE A 187 -11.34 33.25 -2.36
N ARG A 188 -10.71 34.03 -3.24
CA ARG A 188 -9.55 34.89 -2.92
C ARG A 188 -9.90 36.03 -1.98
N LYS A 189 -11.12 36.57 -2.08
CA LYS A 189 -11.65 37.63 -1.19
C LYS A 189 -11.97 37.12 0.22
N LEU A 190 -12.08 35.80 0.42
CA LEU A 190 -12.21 35.23 1.77
C LEU A 190 -11.01 35.59 2.64
N ASN A 191 -11.26 35.85 3.92
CA ASN A 191 -10.18 36.08 4.88
C ASN A 191 -9.26 34.85 5.00
N HIS A 192 -8.05 35.06 5.52
CA HIS A 192 -7.03 34.02 5.59
C HIS A 192 -7.50 32.76 6.34
N LYS A 193 -8.32 32.88 7.39
CA LYS A 193 -8.82 31.74 8.16
C LYS A 193 -9.83 30.90 7.36
N LYS A 194 -10.76 31.55 6.65
CA LYS A 194 -11.72 30.89 5.74
C LYS A 194 -11.03 30.23 4.54
N ARG A 195 -9.98 30.86 3.99
CA ARG A 195 -9.11 30.22 2.98
C ARG A 195 -8.29 29.04 3.52
N LYS A 196 -8.13 28.94 4.84
CA LYS A 196 -7.54 27.79 5.54
C LYS A 196 -8.59 26.80 6.07
N GLY A 197 -9.82 26.86 5.57
CA GLY A 197 -10.83 25.83 5.81
C GLY A 197 -11.85 26.14 6.90
N GLU A 198 -11.86 27.34 7.50
CA GLU A 198 -13.02 27.75 8.30
C GLU A 198 -14.26 27.88 7.41
N VAL A 199 -15.43 27.60 8.01
CA VAL A 199 -16.72 27.60 7.32
C VAL A 199 -16.97 28.95 6.65
N SER A 200 -17.26 28.89 5.35
CA SER A 200 -17.68 30.00 4.50
C SER A 200 -19.05 29.69 3.87
N PRO A 201 -19.62 30.63 3.08
CA PRO A 201 -20.87 30.37 2.37
C PRO A 201 -20.79 29.13 1.46
N PHE A 202 -19.62 28.87 0.84
CA PHE A 202 -19.46 27.82 -0.17
C PHE A 202 -18.29 26.85 0.06
N THR A 203 -17.44 27.06 1.08
CA THR A 203 -16.33 26.16 1.45
C THR A 203 -16.32 25.84 2.94
N LYS A 204 -15.77 24.68 3.31
CA LYS A 204 -15.33 24.33 4.67
C LYS A 204 -14.30 23.21 4.61
N CYS A 205 -13.50 23.04 5.67
CA CYS A 205 -12.63 21.89 5.85
C CYS A 205 -12.59 21.53 7.33
N ASN A 206 -13.42 20.57 7.73
CA ASN A 206 -13.55 20.14 9.11
C ASN A 206 -12.28 19.43 9.62
N LYS A 207 -11.63 18.63 8.76
CA LYS A 207 -10.40 17.89 9.07
C LYS A 207 -9.26 18.44 8.21
N LYS A 208 -8.48 19.35 8.77
CA LYS A 208 -7.50 20.17 8.03
C LYS A 208 -6.24 19.39 7.70
N THR A 209 -5.73 18.64 8.68
CA THR A 209 -4.50 17.86 8.54
C THR A 209 -4.77 16.47 7.98
N PHE A 210 -3.72 15.83 7.45
CA PHE A 210 -3.79 14.43 7.04
C PHE A 210 -4.14 13.50 8.21
N GLY A 211 -3.51 13.69 9.37
CA GLY A 211 -3.76 12.90 10.57
C GLY A 211 -5.22 12.98 11.03
N GLU A 212 -5.82 14.17 11.04
CA GLU A 212 -7.24 14.35 11.39
C GLU A 212 -8.20 13.63 10.42
N LYS A 213 -7.87 13.56 9.12
CA LYS A 213 -8.64 12.80 8.13
C LYS A 213 -8.51 11.30 8.37
N VAL A 214 -7.31 10.81 8.66
CA VAL A 214 -7.07 9.42 9.04
C VAL A 214 -7.89 9.06 10.27
N ASP A 215 -7.81 9.85 11.34
CA ASP A 215 -8.56 9.57 12.58
C ASP A 215 -10.08 9.57 12.34
N TYR A 216 -10.58 10.49 11.50
CA TYR A 216 -11.97 10.50 11.10
C TYR A 216 -12.38 9.23 10.35
N LEU A 217 -11.60 8.81 9.35
CA LEU A 217 -11.87 7.61 8.55
C LEU A 217 -11.85 6.34 9.39
N PHE A 218 -10.90 6.20 10.31
CA PHE A 218 -10.84 5.04 11.21
C PHE A 218 -12.08 4.92 12.10
N ASN A 219 -12.62 6.05 12.57
CA ASN A 219 -13.88 6.06 13.32
C ASN A 219 -15.07 5.72 12.41
N CYS A 220 -15.17 6.33 11.23
CA CYS A 220 -16.28 6.10 10.30
C CYS A 220 -16.35 4.69 9.73
N LEU A 221 -15.20 4.03 9.58
CA LEU A 221 -15.10 2.67 9.04
C LEU A 221 -15.06 1.59 10.13
N ASN A 222 -15.31 1.94 11.40
CA ASN A 222 -15.26 1.03 12.55
C ASN A 222 -13.92 0.28 12.70
N LEU A 223 -12.80 0.97 12.42
CA LEU A 223 -11.44 0.44 12.52
C LEU A 223 -10.73 0.89 13.81
N THR A 224 -11.48 1.30 14.84
CA THR A 224 -10.92 1.90 16.07
C THR A 224 -9.91 1.02 16.80
N ASN A 225 -9.98 -0.31 16.60
CA ASN A 225 -9.07 -1.26 17.22
C ASN A 225 -7.78 -1.50 16.42
N ASP A 226 -7.70 -1.05 15.15
CA ASP A 226 -6.52 -1.22 14.30
C ASP A 226 -5.54 -0.04 14.45
N ASN A 227 -5.12 0.21 15.70
CA ASN A 227 -4.21 1.31 16.01
C ASN A 227 -2.86 1.18 15.33
N ASN A 228 -2.41 -0.06 15.04
CA ASN A 228 -1.14 -0.26 14.36
C ASN A 228 -1.18 0.29 12.93
N LEU A 229 -2.17 -0.10 12.11
CA LEU A 229 -2.29 0.41 10.75
C LEU A 229 -2.47 1.93 10.70
N LYS A 230 -3.22 2.49 11.66
CA LYS A 230 -3.42 3.95 11.78
C LYS A 230 -2.09 4.69 11.90
N GLU A 231 -1.22 4.22 12.80
CA GLU A 231 0.09 4.82 13.03
C GLU A 231 1.07 4.51 11.88
N GLU A 232 1.02 3.32 11.28
CA GLU A 232 1.79 2.98 10.08
C GLU A 232 1.51 3.96 8.93
N ILE A 233 0.24 4.27 8.65
CA ILE A 233 -0.15 5.21 7.59
C ILE A 233 0.34 6.64 7.89
N LYS A 234 0.20 7.11 9.13
CA LYS A 234 0.68 8.45 9.55
C LYS A 234 2.19 8.55 9.46
N LYS A 235 2.92 7.53 9.92
CA LYS A 235 4.38 7.46 9.81
C LYS A 235 4.84 7.43 8.36
N LEU A 236 4.19 6.64 7.51
CA LEU A 236 4.54 6.57 6.09
C LEU A 236 4.30 7.90 5.37
N PHE A 237 3.23 8.63 5.71
CA PHE A 237 2.99 9.98 5.20
C PHE A 237 4.06 11.00 5.67
N SER A 238 4.43 10.97 6.96
CA SER A 238 5.48 11.85 7.51
C SER A 238 6.84 11.51 6.92
N PHE A 239 7.25 10.24 6.93
CA PHE A 239 8.47 9.75 6.30
C PHE A 239 8.56 10.20 4.85
N SER A 240 7.52 9.97 4.05
CA SER A 240 7.54 10.33 2.64
C SER A 240 7.56 11.84 2.39
N SER A 241 6.96 12.63 3.27
CA SER A 241 7.07 14.10 3.21
C SER A 241 8.49 14.56 3.57
N GLU A 242 9.03 14.09 4.68
CA GLU A 242 10.37 14.45 5.17
C GLU A 242 11.46 14.04 4.18
N PHE A 243 11.35 12.85 3.59
CA PHE A 243 12.27 12.37 2.56
C PHE A 243 12.31 13.31 1.34
N THR A 244 11.16 13.87 0.93
CA THR A 244 11.10 14.82 -0.19
C THR A 244 11.65 16.22 0.15
N HIS A 245 11.67 16.59 1.42
CA HIS A 245 12.13 17.91 1.88
C HIS A 245 13.60 17.91 2.33
N ILE A 246 14.12 16.76 2.74
CA ILE A 246 15.47 16.63 3.28
C ILE A 246 16.30 15.77 2.32
N GLY A 247 17.00 16.43 1.40
CA GLY A 247 17.98 15.81 0.51
C GLY A 247 19.04 14.96 1.23
N TYR A 248 19.26 15.20 2.53
CA TYR A 248 20.24 14.48 3.35
C TYR A 248 19.87 13.01 3.65
N ILE A 249 18.61 12.71 3.99
CA ILE A 249 18.17 11.32 4.23
C ILE A 249 18.32 10.50 2.95
N SER A 250 17.96 11.11 1.82
CA SER A 250 18.10 10.52 0.50
C SER A 250 19.56 10.38 0.05
N THR A 251 20.48 11.25 0.49
CA THR A 251 21.92 11.04 0.24
C THR A 251 22.51 9.88 1.02
N PHE A 252 22.01 9.51 2.22
CA PHE A 252 22.53 8.35 2.97
C PHE A 252 22.49 7.05 2.14
N PHE A 253 21.43 6.87 1.35
CA PHE A 253 21.24 5.68 0.53
C PHE A 253 22.09 5.68 -0.76
N THR A 254 22.74 6.80 -1.11
CA THR A 254 23.18 7.07 -2.49
C THR A 254 24.49 7.84 -2.61
N SER A 255 25.05 8.35 -1.51
CA SER A 255 26.15 9.33 -1.48
C SER A 255 27.52 8.72 -1.76
N SER A 256 27.66 7.40 -1.76
CA SER A 256 28.96 6.78 -1.98
C SER A 256 29.19 6.44 -3.44
N ASN A 257 30.21 7.06 -4.05
CA ASN A 257 30.91 6.51 -5.23
C ASN A 257 31.72 5.23 -4.88
N ALA A 258 31.62 4.76 -3.64
CA ALA A 258 32.25 3.53 -3.18
C ALA A 258 31.71 2.30 -3.94
N LEU A 259 32.55 1.27 -4.01
CA LEU A 259 32.19 -0.03 -4.55
C LEU A 259 31.02 -0.61 -3.74
N ASP A 260 29.95 -0.99 -4.44
CA ASP A 260 28.80 -1.64 -3.81
C ASP A 260 29.10 -3.13 -3.59
N VAL A 261 28.57 -3.69 -2.51
CA VAL A 261 28.85 -5.08 -2.15
C VAL A 261 27.98 -5.99 -3.03
N VAL A 262 28.64 -6.95 -3.70
CA VAL A 262 27.97 -7.96 -4.52
C VAL A 262 27.73 -9.21 -3.68
N PHE A 263 26.46 -9.59 -3.55
CA PHE A 263 26.02 -10.86 -2.98
C PHE A 263 25.57 -11.81 -4.09
N GLY A 264 25.25 -13.05 -3.73
CA GLY A 264 24.70 -14.03 -4.65
C GLY A 264 23.79 -15.02 -3.93
N ASP A 265 22.74 -15.44 -4.63
CA ASP A 265 21.83 -16.52 -4.24
C ASP A 265 21.65 -17.51 -5.41
N ASP A 266 20.72 -18.45 -5.27
CA ASP A 266 20.41 -19.46 -6.29
C ASP A 266 19.98 -18.85 -7.66
N PHE A 267 19.57 -17.58 -7.69
CA PHE A 267 19.13 -16.86 -8.89
C PHE A 267 20.25 -16.04 -9.55
N GLY A 268 21.35 -15.78 -8.85
CA GLY A 268 22.51 -15.06 -9.35
C GLY A 268 22.92 -13.87 -8.49
N PRO A 269 23.84 -13.01 -8.99
CA PRO A 269 24.38 -11.93 -8.19
C PRO A 269 23.39 -10.78 -8.03
N TYR A 270 23.49 -10.07 -6.90
CA TYR A 270 22.73 -8.85 -6.60
C TYR A 270 23.57 -7.88 -5.76
N LEU A 271 23.09 -6.64 -5.61
CA LEU A 271 23.79 -5.60 -4.85
C LEU A 271 23.10 -5.32 -3.52
N LEU A 272 23.88 -4.93 -2.52
CA LEU A 272 23.34 -4.46 -1.24
C LEU A 272 22.39 -3.25 -1.40
N SER A 273 22.71 -2.31 -2.30
CA SER A 273 21.80 -1.17 -2.58
C SER A 273 20.44 -1.62 -3.10
N THR A 274 20.43 -2.66 -3.95
CA THR A 274 19.20 -3.24 -4.50
C THR A 274 18.39 -3.96 -3.43
N GLU A 275 19.05 -4.68 -2.52
CA GLU A 275 18.41 -5.34 -1.38
C GLU A 275 17.74 -4.32 -0.45
N ASN A 276 18.50 -3.34 0.06
CA ASN A 276 17.98 -2.30 0.96
C ASN A 276 16.81 -1.51 0.35
N PHE A 277 16.90 -1.20 -0.94
CA PHE A 277 15.81 -0.51 -1.65
C PHE A 277 14.55 -1.37 -1.70
N ASN A 278 14.71 -2.67 -1.96
CA ASN A 278 13.58 -3.59 -2.03
C ASN A 278 12.95 -3.86 -0.67
N GLU A 279 13.72 -3.83 0.43
CA GLU A 279 13.17 -3.91 1.78
C GLU A 279 12.22 -2.74 2.04
N LEU A 280 12.70 -1.51 1.79
CA LEU A 280 11.86 -0.31 1.92
C LEU A 280 10.65 -0.37 0.97
N LYS A 281 10.85 -0.77 -0.28
CA LYS A 281 9.77 -0.95 -1.27
C LYS A 281 8.70 -1.91 -0.75
N TYR A 282 9.10 -3.04 -0.16
CA TYR A 282 8.17 -4.03 0.37
C TYR A 282 7.35 -3.49 1.54
N GLU A 283 7.99 -2.84 2.52
CA GLU A 283 7.31 -2.24 3.67
C GLU A 283 6.29 -1.16 3.26
N ILE A 284 6.69 -0.29 2.32
CA ILE A 284 5.80 0.72 1.75
C ILE A 284 4.62 0.04 1.02
N LEU A 285 4.90 -0.94 0.17
CA LEU A 285 3.89 -1.64 -0.64
C LEU A 285 2.86 -2.38 0.23
N VAL A 286 3.29 -3.08 1.28
CA VAL A 286 2.38 -3.79 2.19
C VAL A 286 1.47 -2.80 2.92
N THR A 287 2.04 -1.71 3.43
CA THR A 287 1.28 -0.67 4.16
C THR A 287 0.25 0.01 3.25
N THR A 288 0.63 0.35 2.01
CA THR A 288 -0.28 1.02 1.06
C THR A 288 -1.39 0.11 0.56
N ILE A 289 -1.15 -1.19 0.38
CA ILE A 289 -2.21 -2.14 0.01
C ILE A 289 -3.17 -2.37 1.17
N LYS A 290 -2.70 -2.41 2.42
CA LYS A 290 -3.58 -2.42 3.60
C LYS A 290 -4.47 -1.17 3.62
N LEU A 291 -3.91 0.02 3.38
CA LEU A 291 -4.66 1.27 3.23
C LEU A 291 -5.72 1.16 2.11
N PHE A 292 -5.34 0.65 0.95
CA PHE A 292 -6.24 0.46 -0.19
C PHE A 292 -7.43 -0.45 0.18
N ALA A 293 -7.17 -1.61 0.77
CA ALA A 293 -8.19 -2.60 1.10
C ALA A 293 -9.05 -2.23 2.33
N LYS A 294 -8.47 -1.66 3.38
CA LYS A 294 -9.18 -1.38 4.64
C LYS A 294 -9.81 0.00 4.70
N ILE A 295 -9.36 0.96 3.89
CA ILE A 295 -9.88 2.34 3.94
C ILE A 295 -10.51 2.73 2.62
N TYR A 296 -9.75 2.68 1.54
CA TYR A 296 -10.20 3.25 0.26
C TYR A 296 -11.39 2.49 -0.35
N LEU A 297 -11.27 1.16 -0.47
CA LEU A 297 -12.36 0.32 -0.99
C LEU A 297 -13.65 0.40 -0.12
N PRO A 298 -13.58 0.32 1.23
CA PRO A 298 -14.74 0.58 2.08
C PRO A 298 -15.34 1.97 1.94
N SER A 299 -14.54 3.03 1.79
CA SER A 299 -15.07 4.37 1.53
C SER A 299 -15.79 4.47 0.19
N ILE A 300 -15.32 3.78 -0.85
CA ILE A 300 -16.05 3.65 -2.11
C ILE A 300 -17.38 2.93 -1.88
N LYS A 301 -17.37 1.79 -1.17
CA LYS A 301 -18.59 1.05 -0.84
C LYS A 301 -19.62 1.93 -0.13
N ASN A 302 -19.23 2.68 0.91
CA ASN A 302 -20.12 3.59 1.64
C ASN A 302 -20.68 4.71 0.76
N MET A 303 -19.90 5.18 -0.22
CA MET A 303 -20.36 6.17 -1.17
C MET A 303 -21.39 5.58 -2.14
N LEU A 304 -21.17 4.35 -2.63
CA LEU A 304 -22.12 3.64 -3.50
C LEU A 304 -23.43 3.31 -2.78
N GLU A 305 -23.38 2.96 -1.51
CA GLU A 305 -24.58 2.72 -0.68
C GLU A 305 -25.50 3.94 -0.65
N LYS A 306 -24.93 5.15 -0.61
CA LYS A 306 -25.70 6.40 -0.60
C LYS A 306 -26.21 6.79 -1.99
N SER A 307 -25.46 6.45 -3.04
CA SER A 307 -25.68 7.00 -4.38
C SER A 307 -26.46 6.09 -5.32
N LEU A 308 -26.54 4.79 -5.04
CA LEU A 308 -27.19 3.81 -5.92
C LEU A 308 -28.50 3.29 -5.32
N GLU A 309 -29.39 2.81 -6.18
CA GLU A 309 -30.55 2.02 -5.75
C GLU A 309 -30.11 0.70 -5.11
N GLN A 310 -30.88 0.22 -4.13
CA GLN A 310 -30.47 -0.91 -3.27
C GLN A 310 -30.14 -2.20 -4.03
N ASN A 311 -30.89 -2.49 -5.10
CA ASN A 311 -30.67 -3.67 -5.96
C ASN A 311 -29.34 -3.58 -6.71
N ILE A 312 -28.99 -2.39 -7.21
CA ILE A 312 -27.73 -2.15 -7.91
C ILE A 312 -26.56 -2.14 -6.92
N PHE A 313 -26.72 -1.46 -5.78
CA PHE A 313 -25.69 -1.40 -4.73
C PHE A 313 -25.25 -2.80 -4.28
N LYS A 314 -26.20 -3.73 -4.11
CA LYS A 314 -25.90 -5.09 -3.64
C LYS A 314 -24.88 -5.84 -4.54
N GLU A 315 -24.98 -5.71 -5.86
CA GLU A 315 -24.01 -6.31 -6.79
C GLU A 315 -22.58 -5.77 -6.53
N TYR A 316 -22.45 -4.46 -6.36
CA TYR A 316 -21.16 -3.82 -6.15
C TYR A 316 -20.61 -4.01 -4.74
N GLN A 317 -21.49 -4.11 -3.75
CA GLN A 317 -21.12 -4.48 -2.39
C GLN A 317 -20.43 -5.84 -2.38
N GLU A 318 -21.03 -6.87 -2.98
CA GLU A 318 -20.47 -8.22 -3.01
C GLU A 318 -19.12 -8.26 -3.75
N LEU A 319 -19.01 -7.52 -4.86
CA LEU A 319 -17.76 -7.36 -5.60
C LEU A 319 -16.66 -6.73 -4.73
N ILE A 320 -16.94 -5.59 -4.08
CA ILE A 320 -15.96 -4.88 -3.25
C ILE A 320 -15.56 -5.73 -2.04
N ASP A 321 -16.51 -6.36 -1.36
CA ASP A 321 -16.24 -7.21 -0.20
C ASP A 321 -15.36 -8.42 -0.57
N THR A 322 -15.58 -9.01 -1.75
CA THR A 322 -14.75 -10.09 -2.28
C THR A 322 -13.32 -9.63 -2.54
N ILE A 323 -13.13 -8.43 -3.10
CA ILE A 323 -11.80 -7.85 -3.36
C ILE A 323 -11.07 -7.61 -2.04
N ILE A 324 -11.73 -7.01 -1.06
CA ILE A 324 -11.16 -6.72 0.27
C ILE A 324 -10.73 -8.02 0.95
N LEU A 325 -11.58 -9.04 0.92
CA LEU A 325 -11.31 -10.35 1.51
C LEU A 325 -10.12 -11.02 0.83
N ASP A 326 -10.08 -11.03 -0.51
CA ASP A 326 -9.00 -11.64 -1.29
C ASP A 326 -7.65 -10.97 -1.02
N ILE A 327 -7.60 -9.63 -1.03
CA ILE A 327 -6.37 -8.87 -0.72
C ILE A 327 -5.92 -9.17 0.70
N THR A 328 -6.83 -9.09 1.67
CA THR A 328 -6.50 -9.28 3.09
C THR A 328 -5.99 -10.69 3.36
N ASN A 329 -6.69 -11.72 2.86
CA ASN A 329 -6.28 -13.12 3.04
C ASN A 329 -4.93 -13.38 2.39
N LYS A 330 -4.72 -12.89 1.16
CA LYS A 330 -3.45 -13.11 0.46
C LYS A 330 -2.28 -12.42 1.14
N LEU A 331 -2.44 -11.20 1.67
CA LEU A 331 -1.40 -10.54 2.45
C LEU A 331 -1.02 -11.33 3.71
N ASN A 332 -2.01 -11.92 4.39
CA ASN A 332 -1.81 -12.70 5.61
C ASN A 332 -1.12 -14.06 5.39
N THR A 333 -0.71 -14.41 4.16
CA THR A 333 0.01 -15.69 3.88
C THR A 333 1.53 -15.57 3.94
N ARG A 334 2.08 -14.38 4.18
CA ARG A 334 3.51 -14.06 3.98
C ARG A 334 4.22 -13.79 5.30
N ASN A 335 5.49 -14.20 5.37
CA ASN A 335 6.38 -13.97 6.51
C ASN A 335 5.80 -14.36 7.89
N ASN A 336 4.97 -15.40 7.92
CA ASN A 336 4.39 -15.90 9.16
C ASN A 336 5.33 -16.88 9.88
N GLU A 337 4.97 -17.25 11.10
CA GLU A 337 5.59 -18.35 11.81
C GLU A 337 4.57 -19.49 11.94
N TYR A 338 4.96 -20.70 11.51
CA TYR A 338 4.12 -21.89 11.58
C TYR A 338 4.81 -22.97 12.40
N TYR A 339 4.06 -23.71 13.20
CA TYR A 339 4.59 -24.83 13.97
C TYR A 339 4.12 -26.16 13.39
N PHE A 340 5.06 -27.03 13.02
CA PHE A 340 4.78 -28.37 12.55
C PHE A 340 4.88 -29.38 13.70
N PRO A 341 3.84 -30.18 13.96
CA PRO A 341 3.96 -31.30 14.88
C PRO A 341 4.77 -32.43 14.23
N ILE A 342 5.83 -32.87 14.90
CA ILE A 342 6.74 -33.91 14.41
C ILE A 342 6.98 -34.95 15.51
N ILE A 343 7.35 -36.18 15.14
CA ILE A 343 7.83 -37.16 16.14
C ILE A 343 9.23 -36.78 16.63
N LYS A 344 9.53 -37.12 17.89
CA LYS A 344 10.81 -36.86 18.52
C LYS A 344 11.92 -37.62 17.80
N GLY A 345 13.05 -36.96 17.55
CA GLY A 345 14.19 -37.57 16.86
C GLY A 345 14.05 -37.60 15.33
N LEU A 346 12.97 -37.05 14.76
CA LEU A 346 12.87 -36.82 13.32
C LEU A 346 13.88 -35.76 12.86
N ILE A 347 14.11 -34.72 13.66
CA ILE A 347 15.20 -33.76 13.47
C ILE A 347 16.53 -34.47 13.74
N GLY A 348 17.38 -34.58 12.72
CA GLY A 348 18.64 -35.34 12.78
C GLY A 348 18.53 -36.76 12.22
N SER A 349 17.36 -37.16 11.72
CA SER A 349 17.20 -38.38 10.93
C SER A 349 17.84 -38.24 9.54
N ASN A 350 17.88 -39.34 8.77
CA ASN A 350 18.32 -39.33 7.38
C ASN A 350 17.17 -39.07 6.38
N GLU A 351 15.96 -38.77 6.86
CA GLU A 351 14.78 -38.61 6.02
C GLU A 351 14.57 -37.15 5.60
N THR A 352 14.10 -36.93 4.37
CA THR A 352 13.63 -35.61 3.95
C THR A 352 12.24 -35.35 4.53
N ILE A 353 12.09 -34.26 5.28
CA ILE A 353 10.84 -33.86 5.91
C ILE A 353 10.12 -32.89 4.96
N ASN A 354 8.89 -33.23 4.57
CA ASN A 354 8.07 -32.38 3.70
C ASN A 354 7.23 -31.42 4.55
N LEU A 355 7.51 -30.12 4.43
CA LEU A 355 6.85 -29.06 5.19
C LEU A 355 5.95 -28.23 4.25
N THR A 356 4.64 -28.42 4.36
CA THR A 356 3.66 -27.71 3.51
C THR A 356 3.26 -26.39 4.15
N CYS A 357 3.64 -25.28 3.51
CA CYS A 357 3.31 -23.93 3.93
C CYS A 357 1.86 -23.54 3.56
N LYS A 358 1.23 -22.62 4.30
CA LYS A 358 -0.09 -22.05 3.95
C LYS A 358 -0.14 -21.34 2.60
N CYS A 359 1.01 -20.98 2.01
CA CYS A 359 1.08 -20.49 0.62
C CYS A 359 1.08 -21.62 -0.43
N ASN A 360 0.79 -22.86 0.00
CA ASN A 360 0.76 -24.11 -0.75
C ASN A 360 2.12 -24.54 -1.34
N ASN A 361 3.22 -23.98 -0.84
CA ASN A 361 4.55 -24.43 -1.21
C ASN A 361 5.00 -25.55 -0.28
N VAL A 362 5.52 -26.64 -0.83
CA VAL A 362 6.16 -27.71 -0.07
C VAL A 362 7.66 -27.42 0.00
N THR A 363 8.19 -27.26 1.21
CA THR A 363 9.63 -27.21 1.45
C THR A 363 10.11 -28.63 1.76
N HIS A 364 11.06 -29.12 0.99
CA HIS A 364 11.73 -30.39 1.22
C HIS A 364 12.94 -30.15 2.14
N TRP A 365 12.77 -30.39 3.44
CA TRP A 365 13.81 -30.15 4.45
C TRP A 365 14.65 -31.41 4.63
N SER A 366 15.80 -31.42 3.96
CA SER A 366 16.72 -32.57 3.95
C SER A 366 17.73 -32.53 5.11
N PRO A 367 18.31 -33.69 5.48
CA PRO A 367 19.40 -33.77 6.46
C PRO A 367 20.58 -32.86 6.07
N PRO A 368 21.30 -32.23 7.03
CA PRO A 368 21.23 -32.43 8.48
C PRO A 368 20.15 -31.58 9.19
N HIS A 369 19.07 -31.19 8.50
CA HIS A 369 17.92 -30.47 9.06
C HIS A 369 18.33 -29.21 9.83
N GLU A 370 19.14 -28.37 9.21
CA GLU A 370 19.55 -27.12 9.84
C GLU A 370 18.34 -26.19 9.98
N LEU A 371 18.10 -25.67 11.20
CA LEU A 371 16.98 -24.78 11.49
C LEU A 371 17.00 -23.48 10.65
N ARG A 372 18.18 -23.02 10.21
CA ARG A 372 18.29 -21.87 9.29
C ARG A 372 17.61 -22.11 7.93
N ASN A 373 17.38 -23.37 7.56
CA ASN A 373 16.71 -23.77 6.32
C ASN A 373 15.22 -24.12 6.54
N ALA A 374 14.73 -24.03 7.78
CA ALA A 374 13.35 -24.31 8.14
C ALA A 374 12.45 -23.10 7.84
N TYR A 375 12.30 -22.77 6.56
CA TYR A 375 11.40 -21.72 6.09
C TYR A 375 10.88 -21.98 4.68
N CYS A 376 9.87 -21.23 4.28
CA CYS A 376 9.31 -21.29 2.94
C CYS A 376 10.03 -20.30 1.99
N LYS A 377 10.82 -20.81 1.04
CA LYS A 377 11.48 -19.96 0.00
C LYS A 377 10.50 -19.10 -0.81
N LYS A 378 9.25 -19.55 -0.97
CA LYS A 378 8.22 -18.82 -1.73
C LYS A 378 7.64 -17.62 -0.99
N CYS A 379 7.55 -17.66 0.35
CA CYS A 379 6.81 -16.64 1.12
C CYS A 379 7.50 -16.12 2.37
N GLY A 380 8.69 -16.62 2.70
CA GLY A 380 9.47 -16.20 3.86
C GLY A 380 8.95 -16.69 5.20
N SER A 381 7.86 -17.47 5.24
CA SER A 381 7.32 -17.96 6.50
C SER A 381 8.30 -18.93 7.16
N ARG A 382 8.56 -18.73 8.45
CA ARG A 382 9.44 -19.56 9.29
C ARG A 382 8.69 -20.78 9.81
N PHE A 383 9.41 -21.89 9.94
CA PHE A 383 8.87 -23.13 10.46
C PHE A 383 9.49 -23.44 11.83
N GLY A 384 8.66 -23.44 12.85
CA GLY A 384 8.92 -24.04 14.15
C GLY A 384 8.44 -25.49 14.19
N PHE A 385 8.88 -26.22 15.22
CA PHE A 385 8.58 -27.64 15.38
C PHE A 385 8.11 -27.92 16.79
N LEU A 386 7.08 -28.75 16.91
CA LEU A 386 6.57 -29.27 18.17
C LEU A 386 6.82 -30.78 18.19
N GLU A 387 7.74 -31.24 19.03
CA GLU A 387 8.09 -32.65 19.11
C GLU A 387 7.12 -33.42 20.02
N PHE A 388 6.62 -34.55 19.51
CA PHE A 388 5.77 -35.49 20.22
C PHE A 388 6.43 -36.87 20.31
N GLN A 389 6.04 -37.68 21.29
CA GLN A 389 6.51 -39.06 21.36
C GLN A 389 5.98 -39.89 20.17
N ASP A 390 6.68 -40.97 19.82
CA ASP A 390 6.48 -41.80 18.62
C ASP A 390 5.08 -42.44 18.47
N ASN A 391 4.21 -42.30 19.47
CA ASN A 391 2.87 -42.87 19.50
C ASN A 391 1.76 -41.83 19.23
N VAL A 392 2.10 -40.55 19.02
CA VAL A 392 1.11 -39.50 18.71
C VAL A 392 0.96 -39.38 17.20
N GLU A 393 -0.22 -39.73 16.69
CA GLU A 393 -0.49 -39.75 15.24
C GLU A 393 -1.09 -38.44 14.72
N CYS A 394 -1.98 -37.84 15.51
CA CYS A 394 -2.69 -36.62 15.17
C CYS A 394 -2.87 -35.75 16.40
N ILE A 395 -2.83 -34.43 16.20
CA ILE A 395 -3.19 -33.44 17.21
C ILE A 395 -4.40 -32.63 16.73
N LEU A 396 -5.25 -32.23 17.66
CA LEU A 396 -6.34 -31.31 17.39
C LEU A 396 -5.84 -29.88 17.61
N THR A 397 -6.00 -29.05 16.59
CA THR A 397 -5.75 -27.60 16.66
C THR A 397 -7.06 -26.84 16.49
N SER A 398 -7.05 -25.52 16.71
CA SER A 398 -8.20 -24.66 16.39
C SER A 398 -8.57 -24.65 14.90
N GLU A 399 -7.67 -25.08 14.02
CA GLU A 399 -7.89 -25.19 12.57
C GLU A 399 -8.32 -26.62 12.15
N GLY A 400 -8.47 -27.54 13.12
CA GLY A 400 -8.84 -28.93 12.88
C GLY A 400 -7.73 -29.93 13.19
N PRO A 401 -7.94 -31.22 12.86
CA PRO A 401 -6.96 -32.27 13.07
C PRO A 401 -5.75 -32.08 12.14
N VAL A 402 -4.55 -32.19 12.71
CA VAL A 402 -3.26 -32.09 12.00
C VAL A 402 -2.47 -33.36 12.25
N LYS A 403 -1.96 -33.98 11.18
CA LYS A 403 -1.11 -35.18 11.27
C LYS A 403 0.26 -34.84 11.84
N VAL A 404 0.75 -35.66 12.76
CA VAL A 404 2.14 -35.58 13.25
C VAL A 404 3.08 -36.17 12.19
N ILE A 405 4.02 -35.38 11.70
CA ILE A 405 4.96 -35.79 10.65
C ILE A 405 5.92 -36.86 11.22
N GLY A 406 6.13 -37.93 10.45
CA GLY A 406 6.95 -39.09 10.86
C GLY A 406 6.18 -40.19 11.61
N SER A 407 4.89 -40.00 11.92
CA SER A 407 4.04 -41.05 12.48
C SER A 407 3.86 -42.24 11.52
N LYS A 408 3.76 -43.47 12.09
CA LYS A 408 3.89 -44.75 11.36
C LYS A 408 2.72 -45.15 10.45
N THR A 409 1.63 -44.38 10.39
CA THR A 409 0.41 -44.75 9.65
C THR A 409 0.21 -43.96 8.35
N GLN A 410 -0.06 -44.68 7.26
CA GLN A 410 -0.32 -44.16 5.90
C GLN A 410 -1.68 -43.44 5.82
N ASN A 411 -1.69 -42.30 5.13
CA ASN A 411 -2.82 -41.51 4.59
C ASN A 411 -4.19 -41.59 5.29
N ILE A 412 -4.61 -40.45 5.89
CA ILE A 412 -6.04 -40.07 5.90
C ILE A 412 -6.29 -39.28 4.61
#